data_AF-A0A5N6UEL4-F1
#
_entry.id   AF-A0A5N6UEL4-F1
#
_cell.length_a   1.000
_cell.length_b   1.000
_cell.length_c   1.000
_cell.angle_alpha   90.00
_cell.angle_beta   90.00
_cell.angle_gamma   90.00
#
_symmetry.space_group_name_H-M   'P 1'
#
loop_
_entity.id
_entity.type
_entity.pdbx_description
1 polymer ?
#
loop_
_entity_poly.entity_id
_entity_poly.type
_entity_poly.pdbx_seq_one_letter_code
_entity_poly.pdbx_strand_id
1 'polypeptide(L)'
;MASGFGLNGGPSRCYNFWQEVLGCYVVNAGDGETGKKKCMPALEDYYECLHHRKEALRTMKMQAAYRKAEAAHPRENAPKAEQIRSLGLLGKEEEASALLTKA
;
A
#
# COMPACT_ATOMS: atom_id res chain seq x y z
N MET A 1 -33.12 -0.52 -1.67
CA MET A 1 -31.83 -1.18 -1.34
C MET A 1 -30.74 -0.13 -1.33
N ALA A 2 -29.92 -0.04 -0.26
CA ALA A 2 -28.80 0.90 -0.16
C ALA A 2 -27.47 0.28 -0.64
N SER A 3 -27.54 -0.72 -1.52
CA SER A 3 -26.38 -1.46 -2.03
C SER A 3 -25.49 -0.53 -2.85
N GLY A 4 -24.38 -0.08 -2.24
CA GLY A 4 -23.35 0.72 -2.92
C GLY A 4 -23.05 2.08 -2.28
N PHE A 5 -23.87 2.56 -1.35
CA PHE A 5 -23.66 3.85 -0.67
C PHE A 5 -22.78 3.72 0.58
N GLY A 6 -21.88 4.68 0.79
CA GLY A 6 -21.06 4.83 1.98
C GLY A 6 -21.70 5.72 3.04
N LEU A 7 -20.99 5.91 4.16
CA LEU A 7 -21.47 6.68 5.32
C LEU A 7 -21.80 8.15 4.99
N ASN A 8 -21.15 8.72 3.98
CA ASN A 8 -21.36 10.12 3.56
C ASN A 8 -22.45 10.26 2.47
N GLY A 9 -23.22 9.20 2.19
CA GLY A 9 -24.27 9.21 1.16
C GLY A 9 -23.77 9.15 -0.29
N GLY A 10 -22.45 9.22 -0.51
CA GLY A 10 -21.82 8.98 -1.81
C GLY A 10 -21.50 7.50 -2.07
N PRO A 11 -20.86 7.17 -3.20
CA PRO A 11 -20.36 5.83 -3.47
C PRO A 11 -19.46 5.32 -2.34
N SER A 12 -19.66 4.05 -1.95
CA SER A 12 -18.79 3.38 -0.97
C SER A 12 -17.38 3.16 -1.51
N ARG A 13 -16.41 2.93 -0.62
CA ARG A 13 -14.97 2.79 -0.95
C ARG A 13 -14.69 1.80 -2.09
N CYS A 14 -15.39 0.67 -2.12
CA CYS A 14 -15.17 -0.40 -3.11
C CYS A 14 -16.27 -0.45 -4.18
N TYR A 15 -17.05 0.62 -4.34
CA TYR A 15 -18.16 0.66 -5.28
C TYR A 15 -17.71 0.50 -6.74
N ASN A 16 -16.58 1.08 -7.13
CA ASN A 16 -16.07 0.98 -8.51
C ASN A 16 -15.74 -0.47 -8.87
N PHE A 17 -15.06 -1.21 -7.99
CA PHE A 17 -14.79 -2.64 -8.22
C PHE A 17 -16.07 -3.47 -8.28
N TRP A 18 -17.09 -3.10 -7.50
CA TRP A 18 -18.39 -3.75 -7.59
C TRP A 18 -19.08 -3.49 -8.94
N GLN A 19 -18.96 -2.27 -9.48
CA GLN A 19 -19.47 -1.96 -10.82
C GLN A 19 -18.77 -2.79 -11.91
N GLU A 20 -17.46 -3.01 -11.80
CA GLU A 20 -16.71 -3.87 -12.73
C GLU A 20 -17.19 -5.33 -12.68
N VAL A 21 -17.45 -5.88 -11.48
CA VAL A 21 -18.02 -7.23 -11.32
C VAL A 21 -19.39 -7.33 -11.98
N LEU A 22 -20.27 -6.36 -11.70
CA LEU A 22 -21.61 -6.32 -12.30
C LEU A 22 -21.54 -6.17 -13.82
N GLY A 23 -20.69 -5.27 -14.33
CA GLY A 23 -20.47 -5.08 -15.76
C GLY A 23 -20.01 -6.37 -16.43
N CYS A 24 -19.05 -7.08 -15.83
CA CYS A 24 -18.57 -8.36 -16.35
C CYS A 24 -19.68 -9.43 -16.36
N TYR A 25 -20.48 -9.54 -15.30
CA TYR A 25 -21.61 -10.48 -15.26
C TYR A 25 -22.67 -10.18 -16.31
N VAL A 26 -22.98 -8.91 -16.57
CA VAL A 26 -23.95 -8.51 -17.60
C VAL A 26 -23.43 -8.87 -18.99
N VAL A 27 -22.16 -8.57 -19.27
CA VAL A 27 -21.54 -8.87 -20.58
C VAL A 27 -21.49 -10.38 -20.86
N ASN A 28 -21.29 -11.20 -19.83
CA ASN A 28 -21.16 -12.66 -19.98
C ASN A 28 -22.44 -13.44 -19.63
N ALA A 29 -23.58 -12.77 -19.52
CA ALA A 29 -24.83 -13.41 -19.07
C ALA A 29 -25.31 -14.53 -20.00
N GLY A 30 -25.02 -14.43 -21.30
CA GLY A 30 -25.43 -15.41 -22.32
C GLY A 30 -24.83 -16.81 -22.13
N ASP A 31 -23.69 -16.91 -21.46
CA ASP A 31 -22.99 -18.17 -21.20
C ASP A 31 -23.44 -18.83 -19.88
N GLY A 32 -24.38 -18.23 -19.14
CA GLY A 32 -24.85 -18.74 -17.86
C GLY A 32 -23.71 -18.85 -16.82
N GLU A 33 -23.61 -20.00 -16.14
CA GLU A 33 -22.66 -20.19 -15.03
C GLU A 33 -21.19 -20.18 -15.48
N THR A 34 -20.89 -20.60 -16.70
CA THR A 34 -19.52 -20.53 -17.24
C THR A 34 -19.12 -19.09 -17.54
N GLY A 35 -20.07 -18.24 -17.93
CA GLY A 35 -19.88 -16.80 -18.10
C GLY A 35 -19.48 -16.10 -16.81
N LYS A 36 -20.10 -16.43 -15.67
CA LYS A 36 -19.75 -15.87 -14.36
C LYS A 36 -18.30 -16.17 -13.95
N LYS A 37 -17.81 -17.37 -14.28
CA LYS A 37 -16.43 -17.78 -13.97
C LYS A 37 -15.38 -16.93 -14.69
N LYS A 38 -15.71 -16.37 -15.87
CA LYS A 38 -14.81 -15.45 -16.59
C LYS A 38 -14.53 -14.17 -15.80
N CYS A 39 -15.43 -13.80 -14.90
CA CYS A 39 -15.34 -12.58 -14.08
C CYS A 39 -14.62 -12.79 -12.74
N MET A 40 -13.99 -13.95 -12.54
CA MET A 40 -13.18 -14.22 -11.34
C MET A 40 -12.12 -13.14 -11.06
N PRO A 41 -11.38 -12.58 -12.04
CA PRO A 41 -10.42 -11.52 -11.77
C PRO A 41 -11.07 -10.26 -11.18
N ALA A 42 -12.17 -9.78 -11.77
CA ALA A 42 -12.90 -8.62 -11.24
C ALA A 42 -13.47 -8.90 -9.83
N LEU A 43 -13.93 -10.13 -9.59
CA LEU A 43 -14.41 -10.55 -8.29
C LEU A 43 -13.28 -10.58 -7.25
N GLU A 44 -12.09 -11.06 -7.62
CA GLU A 44 -10.91 -11.04 -6.77
C GLU A 44 -10.51 -9.62 -6.37
N ASP A 45 -10.55 -8.66 -7.30
CA ASP A 45 -10.24 -7.26 -7.01
C ASP A 45 -11.25 -6.62 -6.06
N TYR A 46 -12.54 -6.94 -6.22
CA TYR A 46 -13.57 -6.52 -5.27
C TYR A 46 -13.33 -7.07 -3.86
N TYR A 47 -13.03 -8.37 -3.74
CA TYR A 47 -12.71 -8.98 -2.44
C TYR A 47 -11.40 -8.48 -1.84
N GLU A 48 -10.42 -8.14 -2.68
CA GLU A 48 -9.19 -7.49 -2.26
C GLU A 48 -9.53 -6.13 -1.63
N CYS A 49 -10.29 -5.26 -2.30
CA CYS A 49 -10.66 -3.96 -1.75
C CYS A 49 -11.44 -4.05 -0.41
N LEU A 50 -12.26 -5.09 -0.25
CA LEU A 50 -13.03 -5.29 0.98
C LEU A 50 -12.16 -5.72 2.17
N HIS A 51 -11.17 -6.58 1.94
CA HIS A 51 -10.46 -7.28 3.01
C HIS A 51 -8.96 -7.02 3.09
N HIS A 52 -8.38 -6.42 2.04
CA HIS A 52 -6.95 -6.10 1.89
C HIS A 52 -6.00 -7.26 2.25
N ARG A 53 -6.40 -8.51 1.97
CA ARG A 53 -5.61 -9.70 2.36
C ARG A 53 -4.27 -9.77 1.63
N LYS A 54 -4.29 -9.52 0.31
CA LYS A 54 -3.09 -9.56 -0.53
C LYS A 54 -2.13 -8.45 -0.11
N GLU A 55 -2.63 -7.23 0.12
CA GLU A 55 -1.82 -6.11 0.59
C GLU A 55 -1.24 -6.35 1.98
N ALA A 56 -2.03 -6.79 2.96
CA ALA A 56 -1.54 -7.08 4.31
C ALA A 56 -0.39 -8.10 4.30
N LEU A 57 -0.52 -9.18 3.53
CA LEU A 57 0.54 -10.19 3.37
C LEU A 57 1.78 -9.61 2.70
N ARG A 58 1.61 -8.75 1.69
CA ARG A 58 2.70 -8.08 0.99
C ARG A 58 3.45 -7.13 1.93
N THR A 59 2.74 -6.30 2.70
CA THR A 59 3.33 -5.39 3.68
C THR A 59 4.10 -6.17 4.75
N MET A 60 3.56 -7.27 5.27
CA MET A 60 4.25 -8.12 6.24
C MET A 60 5.56 -8.69 5.70
N LYS A 61 5.56 -9.20 4.45
CA LYS A 61 6.77 -9.71 3.81
C LYS A 61 7.81 -8.61 3.60
N MET A 62 7.38 -7.43 3.15
CA MET A 62 8.25 -6.27 2.94
C MET A 62 8.88 -5.81 4.26
N GLN A 63 8.09 -5.71 5.33
CA GLN A 63 8.60 -5.34 6.66
C GLN A 63 9.58 -6.38 7.21
N ALA A 64 9.31 -7.67 7.02
CA ALA A 64 10.23 -8.72 7.45
C ALA A 64 11.57 -8.65 6.69
N ALA A 65 11.53 -8.42 5.37
CA ALA A 65 12.73 -8.23 4.56
C ALA A 65 13.51 -6.97 4.97
N TYR A 66 12.81 -5.86 5.23
CA TYR A 66 13.40 -4.61 5.69
C TYR A 66 14.13 -4.79 7.02
N ARG A 67 13.48 -5.38 8.04
CA ARG A 67 14.11 -5.65 9.34
C ARG A 67 15.32 -6.58 9.23
N LYS A 68 15.27 -7.57 8.32
CA LYS A 68 16.41 -8.45 8.05
C LYS A 68 17.58 -7.68 7.44
N ALA A 69 17.31 -6.76 6.51
CA ALA A 69 18.33 -5.92 5.89
C ALA A 69 18.95 -4.94 6.91
N GLU A 70 18.14 -4.31 7.77
CA GLU A 70 18.61 -3.44 8.85
C GLU A 70 19.54 -4.19 9.82
N ALA A 71 19.18 -5.41 10.20
CA ALA A 71 20.00 -6.24 11.09
C ALA A 71 21.30 -6.72 10.44
N ALA A 72 21.33 -6.90 9.11
CA ALA A 72 22.53 -7.33 8.38
C ALA A 72 23.57 -6.21 8.20
N HIS A 73 23.12 -4.95 8.10
CA HIS A 73 24.00 -3.78 7.94
C HIS A 73 23.75 -2.68 9.00
N PRO A 74 23.98 -2.94 10.31
CA PRO A 74 23.63 -1.98 11.37
C PRO A 74 24.43 -0.67 11.29
N ARG A 75 25.65 -0.71 10.73
CA ARG A 75 26.57 0.43 10.65
C ARG A 75 26.37 1.30 9.42
N GLU A 76 25.84 0.76 8.31
CA GLU A 76 25.65 1.52 7.06
C GLU A 76 24.36 2.35 7.09
N ASN A 77 23.34 1.89 7.81
CA ASN A 77 22.05 2.57 7.96
C ASN A 77 21.95 3.41 9.25
N ALA A 78 22.99 3.44 10.08
CA ALA A 78 23.03 4.31 11.24
C ALA A 78 23.06 5.78 10.78
N PRO A 79 22.21 6.67 11.35
CA PRO A 79 22.27 8.08 11.00
C PRO A 79 23.67 8.62 11.33
N LYS A 80 24.32 9.21 10.32
CA LYS A 80 25.65 9.81 10.51
C LYS A 80 25.56 10.93 11.53
N ALA A 81 26.64 11.18 12.28
CA ALA A 81 26.67 12.23 13.31
C ALA A 81 26.23 13.61 12.77
N GLU A 82 26.55 13.91 11.51
CA GLU A 82 26.13 15.14 10.82
C GLU A 82 24.60 15.21 10.64
N GLN A 83 23.97 14.09 10.25
CA GLN A 83 22.53 13.99 10.02
C GLN A 83 21.73 14.09 11.33
N ILE A 84 22.27 13.55 12.43
CA ILE A 84 21.66 13.67 13.76
C ILE A 84 21.71 15.12 14.25
N ARG A 85 22.86 15.80 14.07
CA ARG A 85 23.06 17.19 14.53
C ARG A 85 22.29 18.21 13.69
N SER A 86 22.10 17.96 12.40
CA SER A 86 21.26 18.80 11.54
C SER A 86 19.77 18.46 11.58
N LEU A 87 19.36 17.47 12.39
CA LEU A 87 17.99 16.95 12.44
C LEU A 87 17.45 16.53 11.05
N GLY A 88 18.33 16.17 10.12
CA GLY A 88 17.97 15.82 8.74
C GLY A 88 17.67 17.01 7.82
N LEU A 89 18.04 18.24 8.19
CA LEU A 89 17.89 19.41 7.32
C LEU A 89 18.92 19.41 6.17
N LEU A 90 18.43 19.49 4.93
CA LEU A 90 19.24 19.59 3.72
C LEU A 90 19.92 20.96 3.64
N GLY A 91 21.21 21.01 3.33
CA GLY A 91 21.98 22.26 3.15
C GLY A 91 22.62 22.84 4.41
N LYS A 92 22.54 22.17 5.57
CA LYS A 92 23.20 22.56 6.82
C LYS A 92 24.49 21.80 7.12
N GLU A 93 25.14 21.29 6.08
CA GLU A 93 26.36 20.46 6.19
C GLU A 93 27.51 21.22 6.87
N GLU A 94 27.68 22.50 6.52
CA GLU A 94 28.68 23.41 7.12
C GLU A 94 28.45 23.64 8.63
N GLU A 95 27.20 23.87 9.04
CA GLU A 95 26.85 24.03 10.47
C GLU A 95 27.09 22.73 11.26
N ALA A 96 26.75 21.58 10.66
CA ALA A 96 26.99 20.27 11.27
C ALA A 96 28.49 19.97 11.42
N SER A 97 29.31 20.32 10.42
CA SER A 97 30.77 20.17 10.45
C SER A 97 31.47 21.13 11.43
N ALA A 98 31.00 22.37 11.54
CA ALA A 98 31.50 23.34 12.52
C ALA A 98 31.27 22.89 13.98
N LEU A 99 30.18 22.14 14.23
CA LEU A 99 29.93 21.53 15.53
C LEU A 99 30.80 20.28 15.78
N LEU A 100 31.27 19.59 14.74
CA LEU A 100 32.14 18.41 14.87
C LEU A 100 33.58 18.76 15.22
N THR A 101 34.08 19.89 14.73
CA THR A 101 35.46 20.35 14.95
C THR A 101 35.69 21.09 16.27
N LYS A 102 34.61 21.44 16.98
CA LYS A 102 34.65 22.20 18.25
C LYS A 102 34.59 21.34 19.53
N ALA A 103 34.48 20.02 19.41
CA ALA A 103 34.48 19.06 20.52
C ALA A 103 35.82 18.33 20.59
#